data_AF-A0AA37RP38-F1
#
_entry.id   AF-A0AA37RP38-F1
#
_cell.length_a   1.000
_cell.length_b   1.000
_cell.length_c   1.000
_cell.angle_alpha   90.00
_cell.angle_beta   90.00
_cell.angle_gamma   90.00
#
_symmetry.space_group_name_H-M   'P 1'
#
loop_
_entity.id
_entity.type
_entity.pdbx_description
1 polymer ?
#
loop_
_entity_poly.entity_id
_entity_poly.type
_entity_poly.pdbx_seq_one_letter_code
_entity_poly.pdbx_strand_id
1 'polypeptide(L)' 'MKLKGRPLGPRTITQVYQVSVPKKLLDQVELNKHDEVYFAVSAEDPNIICMFSSKKATLTPSGDDEIQAVVK' A
#
# COMPACT_ATOMS: atom_id res chain seq x y z
N MET A 1 10.91 7.03 5.23
CA MET A 1 10.89 6.10 4.07
C MET A 1 11.34 6.82 2.80
N LYS A 2 12.15 6.19 1.92
CA LYS A 2 12.49 6.75 0.58
C LYS A 2 11.53 6.16 -0.47
N LEU A 3 10.70 7.00 -1.08
CA LEU A 3 9.83 6.57 -2.18
C LEU A 3 10.68 6.13 -3.38
N LYS A 4 10.48 4.90 -3.85
CA LYS A 4 11.08 4.44 -5.11
C LYS A 4 10.20 4.89 -6.28
N GLY A 5 10.74 5.72 -7.17
CA GLY A 5 10.08 6.12 -8.41
C GLY A 5 9.54 7.56 -8.44
N ARG A 6 9.04 7.97 -9.60
CA ARG A 6 8.44 9.30 -9.82
C ARG A 6 6.93 9.25 -9.51
N PRO A 7 6.35 10.28 -8.86
CA PRO A 7 4.91 10.32 -8.63
C PRO A 7 4.14 10.36 -9.95
N LEU A 8 3.05 9.58 -10.05
CA LEU A 8 2.23 9.48 -11.27
C LEU A 8 0.88 10.19 -11.12
N GLY A 9 0.92 11.52 -11.27
CA GLY A 9 -0.23 12.42 -11.39
C GLY A 9 -1.11 12.53 -10.13
N PRO A 10 -1.94 13.59 -10.03
CA PRO A 10 -3.02 13.61 -9.05
C PRO A 10 -4.15 12.67 -9.51
N ARG A 11 -4.80 12.01 -8.55
CA ARG A 11 -6.01 11.20 -8.77
C ARG A 11 -7.11 11.68 -7.84
N THR A 12 -8.34 11.71 -8.34
CA THR A 12 -9.52 12.10 -7.57
C THR A 12 -10.19 10.85 -7.02
N ILE A 13 -10.61 10.91 -5.75
CA ILE A 13 -11.44 9.89 -5.11
C ILE A 13 -12.84 9.97 -5.71
N THR A 14 -13.37 8.85 -6.19
CA THR A 14 -14.74 8.78 -6.76
C THR A 14 -15.80 8.72 -5.65
N GLN A 15 -17.09 8.80 -6.03
CA GLN A 15 -18.22 8.62 -5.10
C GLN A 15 -18.21 7.28 -4.33
N VAL A 16 -17.65 6.22 -4.91
CA VAL A 16 -17.46 4.92 -4.26
C VAL A 16 -16.12 4.81 -3.50
N TYR A 17 -15.51 5.94 -3.12
CA TYR A 17 -14.23 6.02 -2.41
C TYR A 17 -13.08 5.20 -3.04
N GLN A 18 -13.05 5.12 -4.37
CA GLN A 18 -12.05 4.37 -5.12
C GLN A 18 -11.04 5.28 -5.82
N VAL A 19 -9.80 4.81 -5.89
CA VAL A 19 -8.73 5.37 -6.74
C VAL A 19 -8.18 4.25 -7.62
N SER A 20 -7.93 4.55 -8.90
CA SER A 20 -7.27 3.62 -9.82
C SER A 20 -5.75 3.71 -9.69
N VAL A 21 -5.12 2.57 -9.41
CA VAL A 21 -3.65 2.47 -9.37
C VAL A 21 -3.14 2.17 -10.78
N PRO A 22 -2.19 2.95 -11.32
CA PRO A 22 -1.57 2.66 -12.61
C PRO A 22 -0.92 1.27 -12.64
N LYS A 23 -1.18 0.50 -13.71
CA LYS A 23 -0.62 -0.85 -13.90
C LYS A 23 0.90 -0.90 -13.71
N LYS A 24 1.63 0.09 -14.23
CA LYS A 24 3.10 0.17 -14.10
C LYS A 24 3.60 0.20 -12.64
N LEU A 25 2.79 0.69 -11.69
CA LEU A 25 3.14 0.66 -10.27
C LEU A 25 2.85 -0.71 -9.66
N LEU A 26 1.72 -1.33 -10.04
CA LEU A 26 1.37 -2.68 -9.60
C LEU A 26 2.40 -3.72 -10.08
N ASP A 27 2.87 -3.59 -11.33
CA ASP A 27 3.90 -4.45 -11.89
C ASP A 27 5.23 -4.37 -11.09
N GLN A 28 5.58 -3.21 -10.52
CA GLN A 28 6.80 -3.04 -9.71
C GLN A 28 6.74 -3.73 -8.35
N VAL A 29 5.54 -3.99 -7.85
CA VAL A 29 5.29 -4.66 -6.56
C VAL A 29 4.65 -6.04 -6.74
N GLU A 30 4.64 -6.55 -7.98
CA GLU A 30 4.10 -7.86 -8.36
C GLU A 30 2.64 -8.09 -7.90
N LEU A 31 1.81 -7.04 -7.99
CA LEU A 31 0.37 -7.14 -7.72
C LEU A 31 -0.42 -7.26 -9.01
N ASN A 32 -1.38 -8.19 -9.02
CA ASN A 32 -2.30 -8.40 -10.14
C ASN A 32 -3.71 -7.93 -9.78
N LYS A 33 -4.54 -7.78 -10.81
CA LYS A 33 -5.97 -7.51 -10.62
C LYS A 33 -6.58 -8.66 -9.80
N HIS A 34 -7.40 -8.31 -8.80
CA HIS A 34 -8.06 -9.24 -7.88
C HIS A 34 -7.14 -9.90 -6.83
N ASP A 35 -5.86 -9.52 -6.74
CA ASP A 35 -5.03 -9.91 -5.61
C ASP A 35 -5.52 -9.24 -4.32
N GLU A 36 -5.49 -9.99 -3.22
CA GLU A 36 -5.77 -9.46 -1.89
C GLU A 36 -4.59 -8.60 -1.40
N VAL A 37 -4.92 -7.49 -0.73
CA VAL A 37 -3.95 -6.53 -0.22
C VAL A 37 -4.32 -6.09 1.19
N TYR A 38 -3.30 -5.74 1.97
CA TYR A 38 -3.45 -5.05 3.24
C TYR A 38 -3.18 -3.55 3.08
N PHE A 39 -3.88 -2.73 3.87
CA PHE A 39 -3.67 -1.30 3.95
C PHE A 39 -3.26 -0.89 5.35
N ALA A 40 -2.36 0.07 5.46
CA ALA A 40 -1.99 0.71 6.73
C ALA A 40 -1.67 2.19 6.50
N VAL A 41 -1.73 2.99 7.56
CA VAL A 41 -1.24 4.37 7.56
C VAL A 41 0.20 4.38 8.04
N SER A 42 1.07 5.13 7.38
CA SER A 42 2.48 5.26 7.80
C SER A 42 2.58 5.95 9.15
N ALA A 43 3.35 5.37 10.07
CA ALA A 43 3.66 5.98 11.36
C ALA A 43 4.57 7.22 11.23
N GLU A 44 5.39 7.30 10.17
CA GLU A 44 6.29 8.44 9.92
C GLU A 44 5.58 9.64 9.29
N ASP A 45 4.52 9.40 8.51
CA ASP A 45 3.71 10.44 7.86
C ASP A 45 2.26 9.94 7.68
N PRO A 46 1.31 10.42 8.50
CA PRO A 46 -0.08 9.99 8.44
C PRO A 46 -0.79 10.26 7.11
N ASN A 47 -0.21 11.10 6.25
CA ASN A 47 -0.77 11.38 4.92
C ASN A 47 -0.42 10.30 3.88
N ILE A 48 0.39 9.30 4.26
CA ILE A 48 0.79 8.19 3.39
C ILE A 48 0.00 6.93 3.76
N ILE A 49 -0.79 6.45 2.80
CA ILE A 49 -1.42 5.12 2.86
C ILE A 49 -0.48 4.12 2.18
N CYS A 50 -0.10 3.09 2.93
CA CYS A 50 0.69 1.98 2.44
C CYS A 50 -0.22 0.83 2.01
N MET A 51 0.12 0.19 0.89
CA MET A 51 -0.58 -0.98 0.35
C MET A 51 0.42 -2.11 0.15
N PHE A 52 0.09 -3.30 0.65
CA PHE A 52 0.99 -4.46 0.64
C PHE A 52 0.28 -5.71 0.12
N SER A 53 0.98 -6.54 -0.63
CA SER A 53 0.46 -7.84 -1.07
C SER A 53 0.28 -8.78 0.11
N SER A 54 -0.88 -9.43 0.23
CA SER A 54 -1.10 -10.46 1.26
C SER A 54 -0.17 -11.68 1.11
N LYS A 55 0.35 -11.90 -0.10
CA LYS A 55 1.26 -13.01 -0.43
C LYS A 55 2.69 -12.79 0.10
N LYS A 56 3.11 -11.53 0.26
CA LYS A 56 4.50 -11.14 0.61
C LYS A 56 4.62 -10.40 1.94
N ALA A 57 3.52 -9.90 2.47
CA ALA A 57 3.48 -9.25 3.77
C ALA A 57 3.41 -10.30 4.89
N THR A 58 4.41 -10.31 5.77
CA THR A 58 4.31 -10.95 7.08
C THR A 58 3.86 -9.88 8.07
N LEU A 59 2.65 -10.04 8.62
CA LEU A 59 2.13 -9.15 9.66
C LEU A 59 2.59 -9.70 11.01
N THR A 60 3.33 -8.90 11.75
CA THR A 60 3.83 -9.24 13.09
C THR A 60 3.14 -8.32 14.10
N PRO A 61 2.47 -8.85 15.13
CA PRO A 61 1.91 -8.02 16.19
C PRO A 61 3.05 -7.35 16.97
N SER A 62 2.97 -6.04 17.21
CA SER A 62 3.97 -5.28 17.96
C SER A 62 3.38 -4.51 19.15
N GLY A 63 2.59 -5.19 19.98
CA GLY A 63 1.93 -4.60 21.14
C GLY A 63 0.46 -4.27 20.89
N ASP A 64 -0.18 -3.59 21.86
CA ASP A 64 -1.63 -3.66 22.09
C ASP A 64 -2.54 -3.26 20.91
N ASP A 65 -2.08 -2.51 19.91
CA ASP A 65 -2.85 -2.25 18.67
C ASP A 65 -1.97 -1.99 17.44
N GLU A 66 -0.66 -2.27 17.52
CA GLU A 66 0.27 -1.96 16.43
C GLU A 66 0.63 -3.22 15.63
N ILE A 67 0.44 -3.15 14.30
CA ILE A 67 0.83 -4.21 13.37
C ILE A 67 2.04 -3.75 12.58
N GLN A 68 3.17 -4.44 12.75
CA GLN A 68 4.33 -4.26 11.90
C GLN A 68 4.23 -5.16 10.67
N ALA A 69 4.08 -4.53 9.50
CA ALA A 69 4.15 -5.22 8.22
C ALA A 69 5.60 -5.32 7.73
N VAL A 70 6.13 -6.54 7.63
CA VAL A 70 7.41 -6.82 6.98
C VAL A 70 7.12 -7.35 5.58
N VAL A 71 7.61 -6.65 4.55
CA VAL A 71 7.49 -7.08 3.15
C VAL A 71 8.76 -7.82 2.75
N LYS A 72 8.62 -9.08 2.32
CA LYS A 72 9.72 -9.90 1.79
C LYS A 72 9.95 -9.68 0.30
#